data_AF-Q73TA5-F1
#
_entry.id   AF-Q73TA5-F1
#
_cell.length_a   1.000
_cell.length_b   1.000
_cell.length_c   1.000
_cell.angle_alpha   90.00
_cell.angle_beta   90.00
_cell.angle_gamma   90.00
#
_symmetry.space_group_name_H-M   'P 1'
#
loop_
_entity.id
_entity.type
_entity.pdbx_description
1 polymer ?
#
loop_
_entity_poly.entity_id
_entity_poly.type
_entity_poly.pdbx_seq_one_letter_code
_entity_poly.pdbx_strand_id
1 'polypeptide(L)'
;MDTRKRRCGALGDGDPYEQMRERKALRPREYDVIRLLRPLPEHNLPAGSRGTIVMDYTKDSDSTLPSAYEVEFSDVDGVTQALVTLSGDDLEVVWRPDPDA
;
A
#
# COMPACT_ATOMS: atom_id res chain seq x y z
N MET A 1 46.84 38.67 8.04
CA MET A 1 47.47 37.60 7.24
C MET A 1 47.03 36.28 7.88
N ASP A 2 45.93 35.71 7.41
CA ASP A 2 45.85 34.55 6.49
C ASP A 2 45.48 33.27 7.27
N THR A 3 44.17 33.00 7.42
CA THR A 3 43.32 32.00 6.73
C THR A 3 43.45 30.53 7.17
N ARG A 4 42.26 29.91 7.36
CA ARG A 4 41.82 28.50 7.14
C ARG A 4 40.92 28.05 8.31
N LYS A 5 39.59 28.24 8.22
CA LYS A 5 38.63 27.38 7.52
C LYS A 5 38.62 25.95 8.07
N ARG A 6 37.71 25.67 9.00
CA ARG A 6 36.96 24.41 9.00
C ARG A 6 35.47 24.73 9.04
N ARG A 7 34.84 24.46 7.90
CA ARG A 7 33.40 24.36 7.74
C ARG A 7 32.95 23.18 8.61
N CYS A 8 32.11 23.42 9.61
CA CYS A 8 31.23 22.38 10.11
C CYS A 8 29.97 22.49 9.24
N GLY A 9 29.68 21.42 8.48
CA GLY A 9 28.61 21.38 7.50
C GLY A 9 27.26 21.63 8.16
N ALA A 10 26.52 22.57 7.60
CA ALA A 10 25.14 22.85 7.92
C ALA A 10 24.24 21.78 7.26
N LEU A 11 23.15 21.45 7.96
CA LEU A 11 21.85 21.04 7.44
C LEU A 11 21.78 19.75 6.59
N GLY A 12 21.36 18.66 7.23
CA GLY A 12 20.58 17.63 6.57
C GLY A 12 19.10 18.01 6.66
N ASP A 13 18.68 18.97 5.84
CA ASP A 13 17.28 19.31 5.60
C ASP A 13 16.63 18.15 4.81
N GLY A 14 16.29 17.07 5.51
CA GLY A 14 15.33 16.11 4.96
C GLY A 14 13.97 16.78 4.96
N ASP A 15 13.42 17.06 3.77
CA ASP A 15 12.06 17.58 3.64
C ASP A 15 11.09 16.63 4.39
N PRO A 16 10.34 17.11 5.40
CA PRO A 16 9.33 16.31 6.08
C PRO A 16 8.29 15.71 5.11
N TYR A 17 8.13 16.32 3.93
CA TYR A 17 7.29 15.81 2.86
C TYR A 17 7.92 14.70 2.03
N GLU A 18 9.24 14.45 2.05
CA GLU A 18 9.83 13.24 1.45
C GLU A 18 9.44 11.98 2.24
N GLN A 19 9.38 12.07 3.58
CA GLN A 19 8.85 11.00 4.43
C GLN A 19 7.33 10.77 4.22
N MET A 20 6.56 11.84 3.96
CA MET A 20 5.15 11.70 3.54
C MET A 20 5.02 11.22 2.08
N ARG A 21 5.99 11.52 1.21
CA ARG A 21 6.04 11.02 -0.17
C ARG A 21 6.48 9.58 -0.24
N GLU A 22 7.07 8.99 0.80
CA GLU A 22 7.21 7.53 0.90
C GLU A 22 5.93 6.84 1.41
N ARG A 23 4.98 7.60 1.98
CA ARG A 23 3.54 7.22 1.95
C ARG A 23 2.94 7.38 0.54
N LYS A 24 3.75 7.59 -0.51
CA LYS A 24 3.35 7.29 -1.90
C LYS A 24 2.91 5.84 -1.90
N ALA A 25 1.64 5.65 -2.24
CA ALA A 25 1.04 4.44 -2.79
C ALA A 25 2.02 3.27 -2.86
N LEU A 26 2.19 2.56 -1.74
CA LEU A 26 2.91 1.30 -1.73
C LEU A 26 2.19 0.42 -2.75
N ARG A 27 2.92 -0.06 -3.78
CA ARG A 27 2.35 -1.04 -4.70
C ARG A 27 1.86 -2.21 -3.85
N PRO A 28 0.57 -2.57 -3.94
CA PRO A 28 0.06 -3.69 -3.18
C PRO A 28 0.76 -4.99 -3.58
N ARG A 29 0.89 -5.89 -2.61
CA ARG A 29 1.42 -7.26 -2.78
C ARG A 29 0.68 -8.22 -1.86
N GLU A 30 0.87 -9.52 -2.09
CA GLU A 30 0.37 -10.57 -1.19
C GLU A 30 0.67 -10.28 0.28
N TYR A 31 -0.32 -10.58 1.12
CA TYR A 31 -0.36 -10.41 2.56
C TYR A 31 -0.39 -8.96 3.05
N ASP A 32 -0.34 -7.96 2.16
CA ASP A 32 -0.64 -6.59 2.56
C ASP A 32 -2.11 -6.49 2.98
N VAL A 33 -2.35 -5.72 4.05
CA VAL A 33 -3.69 -5.28 4.43
C VAL A 33 -3.97 -3.96 3.74
N ILE A 34 -5.09 -3.90 3.05
CA ILE A 34 -5.53 -2.75 2.26
C ILE A 34 -6.77 -2.11 2.86
N ARG A 35 -7.06 -0.91 2.36
CA ARG A 35 -8.32 -0.19 2.49
C ARG A 35 -8.90 0.00 1.08
N LEU A 36 -10.21 -0.26 0.93
CA LEU A 36 -10.95 0.13 -0.27
C LEU A 36 -11.04 1.66 -0.39
N LEU A 37 -10.69 2.19 -1.56
CA LEU A 37 -10.87 3.60 -1.89
C LEU A 37 -12.28 3.91 -2.42
N ARG A 38 -12.94 2.92 -3.01
CA ARG A 38 -14.31 3.00 -3.53
C ARG A 38 -15.17 1.88 -2.93
N PRO A 39 -16.47 2.11 -2.71
CA PRO A 39 -17.35 1.07 -2.21
C PRO A 39 -17.58 -0.03 -3.26
N LEU A 40 -17.88 -1.24 -2.80
CA LEU A 40 -18.37 -2.36 -3.62
C LEU A 40 -19.78 -2.74 -3.11
N PRO A 41 -20.85 -2.08 -3.61
CA PRO A 41 -22.22 -2.28 -3.12
C PRO A 41 -22.71 -3.72 -3.25
N GLU A 42 -22.26 -4.45 -4.28
CA GLU A 42 -22.61 -5.84 -4.54
C GLU A 42 -22.22 -6.80 -3.39
N HIS A 43 -21.20 -6.41 -2.61
CA HIS A 43 -20.69 -7.16 -1.47
C HIS A 43 -20.99 -6.50 -0.13
N ASN A 44 -21.79 -5.43 -0.10
CA ASN A 44 -22.00 -4.58 1.08
C ASN A 44 -20.69 -4.03 1.70
N LEU A 45 -19.66 -3.82 0.88
CA LEU A 45 -18.38 -3.29 1.35
C LEU A 45 -18.32 -1.77 1.11
N PRO A 46 -18.42 -0.92 2.15
CA PRO A 46 -18.22 0.52 2.00
C PRO A 46 -16.76 0.87 1.68
N ALA A 47 -16.54 2.06 1.12
CA ALA A 47 -15.20 2.63 1.09
C ALA A 47 -14.63 2.71 2.51
N GLY A 48 -13.35 2.41 2.67
CA GLY A 48 -12.73 2.27 3.99
C GLY A 48 -12.69 0.84 4.52
N SER A 49 -13.45 -0.10 3.93
CA SER A 49 -13.39 -1.52 4.33
C SER A 49 -11.97 -2.05 4.19
N ARG A 50 -11.55 -2.86 5.17
CA ARG A 50 -10.23 -3.47 5.20
C ARG A 50 -10.31 -4.90 4.70
N GLY A 51 -9.31 -5.28 3.91
CA GLY A 51 -9.15 -6.64 3.40
C GLY A 51 -7.67 -6.99 3.31
N THR A 52 -7.40 -8.27 3.06
CA THR A 52 -6.05 -8.81 2.91
C THR A 52 -5.87 -9.27 1.48
N ILE A 53 -4.76 -8.89 0.84
CA ILE A 53 -4.43 -9.42 -0.48
C ILE A 53 -3.98 -10.88 -0.32
N VAL A 54 -4.72 -11.79 -0.93
CA VAL A 54 -4.39 -13.22 -0.93
C VAL A 54 -3.60 -13.64 -2.18
N MET A 55 -3.72 -12.89 -3.29
CA MET A 55 -3.00 -13.15 -4.54
C MET A 55 -2.67 -11.86 -5.30
N ASP A 56 -1.44 -11.71 -5.80
CA ASP A 56 -1.02 -10.63 -6.71
C ASP A 56 -0.87 -11.18 -8.14
N TYR A 57 -1.93 -11.10 -8.94
CA TYR A 57 -1.90 -11.53 -10.35
C TYR A 57 -1.04 -10.65 -11.25
N THR A 58 -0.63 -9.47 -10.76
CA THR A 58 0.19 -8.53 -11.54
C THR A 58 1.63 -9.03 -11.71
N LYS A 59 2.09 -9.99 -10.89
CA LYS A 59 3.46 -10.54 -10.97
C LYS A 59 3.67 -11.41 -12.19
N ASP A 60 2.64 -12.16 -12.58
CA ASP A 60 2.70 -13.15 -13.66
C ASP A 60 2.01 -12.68 -14.95
N SER A 61 1.40 -11.49 -14.93
CA SER A 61 0.72 -10.90 -16.08
C SER A 61 1.66 -10.16 -17.03
N ASP A 62 1.33 -10.14 -18.31
CA ASP A 62 1.93 -9.24 -19.30
C ASP A 62 1.85 -7.78 -18.81
N SER A 63 2.92 -7.01 -18.97
CA SER A 63 3.01 -5.62 -18.48
C SER A 63 2.03 -4.65 -19.16
N THR A 64 1.34 -5.10 -20.20
CA THR A 64 0.24 -4.39 -20.86
C THR A 64 -1.12 -4.57 -20.19
N LEU A 65 -1.26 -5.53 -19.28
CA LEU A 65 -2.49 -5.77 -18.53
C LEU A 65 -2.57 -4.87 -17.28
N PRO A 66 -3.78 -4.44 -16.89
CA PRO A 66 -3.95 -3.69 -15.64
C PRO A 66 -3.59 -4.55 -14.44
N SER A 67 -3.06 -3.92 -13.39
CA SER A 67 -2.79 -4.61 -12.12
C SER A 67 -4.07 -5.21 -11.55
N ALA A 68 -3.99 -6.44 -11.06
CA ALA A 68 -5.11 -7.16 -10.48
C ALA A 68 -4.67 -7.91 -9.20
N TYR A 69 -5.50 -7.79 -8.17
CA TYR A 69 -5.24 -8.35 -6.85
C TYR A 69 -6.48 -9.08 -6.36
N GLU A 70 -6.33 -10.32 -5.88
CA GLU A 70 -7.40 -11.01 -5.16
C GLU A 70 -7.35 -10.60 -3.69
N VAL A 71 -8.47 -10.10 -3.17
CA VAL A 71 -8.58 -9.57 -1.82
C VAL A 71 -9.69 -10.29 -1.07
N GLU A 72 -9.34 -10.80 0.10
CA GLU A 72 -10.29 -11.32 1.07
C GLU A 72 -10.75 -10.20 2.02
N PHE A 73 -12.06 -10.07 2.17
CA PHE A 73 -12.69 -9.24 3.19
C PHE A 73 -13.40 -10.15 4.19
N SER A 74 -13.12 -9.93 5.47
CA SER A 74 -13.73 -10.69 6.56
C SER A 74 -14.46 -9.77 7.52
N ASP A 75 -15.47 -10.31 8.19
CA ASP A 75 -16.20 -9.61 9.24
C ASP A 75 -15.40 -9.54 10.55
N VAL A 76 -16.01 -8.96 11.57
CA VAL A 76 -15.40 -8.81 12.91
C VAL A 76 -15.15 -10.16 13.60
N ASP A 77 -15.84 -11.21 13.18
CA ASP A 77 -15.69 -12.57 13.69
C ASP A 77 -14.67 -13.38 12.86
N GLY A 78 -14.07 -12.76 11.83
CA GLY A 78 -13.10 -13.38 10.93
C GLY A 78 -13.73 -14.24 9.84
N VAL A 79 -15.06 -14.20 9.67
CA VAL A 79 -15.75 -14.93 8.60
C VAL A 79 -15.59 -14.16 7.30
N THR A 80 -15.16 -14.87 6.25
CA THR A 80 -15.04 -14.30 4.89
C THR A 80 -16.39 -13.76 4.43
N GLN A 81 -16.48 -12.45 4.25
CA GLN A 81 -17.63 -11.76 3.66
C GLN A 81 -17.56 -11.79 2.13
N ALA A 82 -16.36 -11.60 1.56
CA ALA A 82 -16.15 -11.54 0.13
C ALA A 82 -14.72 -11.90 -0.25
N LEU A 83 -14.57 -12.51 -1.43
CA LEU A 83 -13.28 -12.74 -2.09
C LEU A 83 -13.40 -12.16 -3.50
N VAL A 84 -12.67 -11.08 -3.79
CA VAL A 84 -12.88 -10.26 -4.99
C VAL A 84 -11.58 -9.86 -5.67
N THR A 85 -11.60 -9.75 -6.99
CA THR A 85 -10.46 -9.26 -7.79
C THR A 85 -10.60 -7.77 -8.04
N LEU A 86 -9.61 -6.98 -7.62
CA LEU A 86 -9.63 -5.52 -7.67
C LEU A 86 -8.40 -4.93 -8.37
N SER A 87 -8.57 -3.73 -8.95
CA SER A 87 -7.46 -2.93 -9.48
C SER A 87 -6.66 -2.32 -8.33
N GLY A 88 -5.34 -2.18 -8.51
CA GLY A 88 -4.49 -1.45 -7.56
C GLY A 88 -4.92 0.01 -7.37
N ASP A 89 -5.59 0.61 -8.34
CA ASP A 89 -6.10 1.98 -8.26
C ASP A 89 -7.25 2.14 -7.25
N ASP A 90 -7.90 1.04 -6.86
CA ASP A 90 -9.00 1.04 -5.88
C ASP A 90 -8.52 0.67 -4.47
N LEU A 91 -7.20 0.47 -4.29
CA LEU A 91 -6.60 -0.04 -3.05
C LEU A 91 -5.58 0.95 -2.46
N GLU A 92 -5.57 1.02 -1.14
CA GLU A 92 -4.51 1.68 -0.39
C GLU A 92 -3.95 0.70 0.64
N VAL A 93 -2.64 0.43 0.59
CA VAL A 93 -1.97 -0.38 1.61
C VAL A 93 -1.95 0.39 2.94
N VAL A 94 -2.53 -0.21 3.97
CA VAL A 94 -2.60 0.38 5.33
C VAL A 94 -1.72 -0.35 6.33
N TRP A 95 -1.36 -1.60 6.06
CA TRP A 95 -0.38 -2.36 6.83
C TRP A 95 0.27 -3.42 5.96
N ARG A 96 1.53 -3.72 6.26
CA ARG A 96 2.34 -4.72 5.57
C ARG A 96 3.10 -5.53 6.61
N PRO A 97 3.04 -6.87 6.56
CA PRO A 97 3.83 -7.71 7.45
C PRO A 97 5.33 -7.53 7.18
N ASP A 98 6.13 -7.70 8.23
CA ASP A 98 7.57 -7.83 8.09
C ASP A 98 7.86 -9.13 7.30
N PRO A 99 8.64 -9.09 6.21
CA PRO A 99 8.98 -10.28 5.45
C PRO A 99 9.70 -11.37 6.27
N ASP A 100 10.31 -11.03 7.40
CA ASP A 100 11.09 -11.94 8.23
C ASP A 100 10.37 -12.39 9.53
N ALA A 101 9.08 -12.07 9.68
CA ALA A 101 8.27 -12.41 10.86
C ALA A 101 7.83 -13.89 10.93
#